data_AF-A0A838ZPV6-F1
#
_entry.id   AF-A0A838ZPV6-F1
#
_cell.length_a   1.000
_cell.length_b   1.000
_cell.length_c   1.000
_cell.angle_alpha   90.00
_cell.angle_beta   90.00
_cell.angle_gamma   90.00
#
_symmetry.space_group_name_H-M   'P 1'
#
loop_
_entity.id
_entity.type
_entity.pdbx_description
1 polymer ?
#
loop_
_entity_poly.entity_id
_entity_poly.type
_entity_poly.pdbx_seq_one_letter_code
_entity_poly.pdbx_strand_id
1 'polypeptide(L)'
;MNTETLKINIVQQILNLSDDNLLQQIEGLLSSETVVGYEADGTTITKTQYLKDMEVVDNQIKAGTLKTYSTEEVRHQIFSKK
;
A
#
# COMPACT_ATOMS: atom_id res chain seq x y z
N MET A 1 -3.90 23.40 -17.82
CA MET A 1 -3.55 23.89 -16.47
C MET A 1 -2.18 23.37 -16.11
N ASN A 2 -1.33 24.19 -15.50
CA ASN A 2 -0.09 23.74 -14.88
C ASN A 2 -0.43 22.96 -13.59
N THR A 3 0.36 21.94 -13.26
CA THR A 3 0.33 21.18 -12.00
C THR A 3 0.19 22.06 -10.75
N GLU A 4 0.85 23.22 -10.70
CA GLU A 4 0.75 24.18 -9.58
C GLU A 4 -0.65 24.77 -9.47
N THR A 5 -1.25 25.18 -10.59
CA THR A 5 -2.63 25.67 -10.64
C THR A 5 -3.62 24.58 -10.23
N LEU A 6 -3.37 23.32 -10.62
CA LEU A 6 -4.20 22.20 -10.23
C LEU A 6 -4.14 21.93 -8.72
N LYS A 7 -2.95 21.95 -8.12
CA LYS A 7 -2.75 21.78 -6.67
C LYS A 7 -3.51 22.84 -5.88
N ILE A 8 -3.39 24.11 -6.28
CA ILE A 8 -4.08 25.23 -5.61
C ILE A 8 -5.60 25.05 -5.68
N ASN A 9 -6.14 24.71 -6.85
CA ASN A 9 -7.57 24.49 -7.02
C ASN A 9 -8.09 23.34 -6.15
N ILE A 10 -7.36 22.23 -6.06
CA ILE A 10 -7.74 21.09 -5.21
C ILE A 10 -7.76 21.50 -3.73
N VAL A 11 -6.73 22.19 -3.25
CA VAL A 11 -6.66 22.64 -1.85
C VAL A 11 -7.82 23.60 -1.53
N GLN A 12 -8.11 24.56 -2.41
CA GLN A 12 -9.23 25.48 -2.22
C GLN A 12 -10.58 24.76 -2.16
N GLN A 13 -10.79 23.74 -3.00
CA GLN A 13 -12.00 22.93 -2.95
C GLN A 13 -12.11 22.19 -1.62
N ILE A 14 -11.04 21.53 -1.16
CA ILE A 14 -11.02 20.78 0.10
C ILE A 14 -11.30 21.71 1.30
N LEU A 15 -10.68 22.89 1.35
CA LEU A 15 -10.86 23.84 2.45
C LEU A 15 -12.30 24.39 2.57
N ASN A 16 -13.05 24.38 1.47
CA ASN A 16 -14.44 24.85 1.44
C ASN A 16 -15.46 23.74 1.71
N LEU A 17 -15.04 22.47 1.81
CA LEU A 17 -15.94 21.36 2.14
C LEU A 17 -16.27 21.36 3.63
N SER A 18 -17.53 21.05 3.94
CA SER A 18 -18.00 20.81 5.32
C SER A 18 -18.61 19.42 5.50
N ASP A 19 -18.69 18.62 4.43
CA ASP A 19 -19.18 17.26 4.48
C ASP A 19 -18.06 16.32 4.93
N ASP A 20 -18.20 15.80 6.14
CA ASP A 20 -17.19 14.95 6.80
C ASP A 20 -17.01 13.60 6.08
N ASN A 21 -18.08 13.03 5.50
CA ASN A 21 -18.00 11.77 4.77
C ASN A 21 -17.22 11.96 3.45
N LEU A 22 -17.47 13.06 2.75
CA LEU A 22 -16.70 13.40 1.55
C LEU A 22 -15.22 13.66 1.87
N LEU A 23 -14.94 14.34 2.99
CA LEU A 23 -13.56 14.56 3.46
C LEU A 23 -12.84 13.24 3.78
N GLN A 24 -13.51 12.27 4.42
CA GLN A 24 -12.95 10.94 4.68
C GLN A 24 -12.65 10.16 3.40
N GLN A 25 -13.48 10.28 2.36
CA GLN A 25 -13.22 9.66 1.06
C GLN A 25 -12.00 10.28 0.38
N ILE A 26 -11.87 11.60 0.42
CA ILE A 26 -10.71 12.33 -0.10
C ILE A 26 -9.44 11.93 0.68
N GLU A 27 -9.51 11.84 2.01
CA GLU A 27 -8.41 11.35 2.84
C GLU A 27 -8.00 9.94 2.44
N GLY A 28 -8.96 9.03 2.20
CA GLY A 28 -8.67 7.67 1.74
C GLY A 28 -7.93 7.65 0.39
N LEU A 29 -8.34 8.50 -0.56
CA LEU A 29 -7.68 8.65 -1.85
C LEU A 29 -6.25 9.18 -1.71
N LEU A 30 -6.04 10.23 -0.90
CA LEU A 30 -4.74 10.84 -0.68
C LEU A 30 -3.80 9.97 0.16
N SER A 31 -4.35 9.21 1.11
CA SER A 31 -3.60 8.32 2.01
C SER A 31 -3.23 6.99 1.37
N SER A 32 -3.82 6.66 0.21
CA SER A 32 -3.54 5.45 -0.55
C SER A 32 -2.06 5.31 -0.98
N GLU A 33 -1.31 6.42 -0.96
CA GLU A 33 0.13 6.49 -1.26
C GLU A 33 1.04 6.51 -0.02
N THR A 34 0.51 6.28 1.19
CA THR A 34 1.35 6.22 2.40
C THR A 34 2.36 5.09 2.26
N VAL A 35 3.65 5.41 2.22
CA VAL A 35 4.73 4.41 2.19
C VAL A 35 4.84 3.74 3.56
N VAL A 36 4.71 2.42 3.59
CA VAL A 36 4.79 1.60 4.81
C VAL A 36 6.07 0.77 4.90
N GLY A 37 6.85 0.69 3.83
CA GLY A 37 8.10 -0.05 3.80
C GLY A 37 8.81 0.05 2.45
N TYR A 38 9.89 -0.71 2.33
CA TYR A 38 10.69 -0.81 1.11
C TYR A 38 11.02 -2.28 0.82
N GLU A 39 11.02 -2.63 -0.46
CA GLU A 39 11.53 -3.91 -0.97
C GLU A 39 13.06 -3.98 -0.90
N ALA A 40 13.61 -5.18 -1.08
CA ALA A 40 15.06 -5.40 -1.04
C ALA A 40 15.83 -4.62 -2.11
N ASP A 41 15.17 -4.22 -3.19
CA ASP A 41 15.72 -3.39 -4.27
C ASP A 41 15.54 -1.87 -4.03
N GLY A 42 14.91 -1.47 -2.93
CA GLY A 42 14.62 -0.08 -2.57
C GLY A 42 13.29 0.46 -3.11
N THR A 43 12.48 -0.36 -3.79
CA THR A 43 11.13 0.04 -4.24
C THR A 43 10.21 0.27 -3.05
N THR A 44 9.42 1.36 -3.08
CA THR A 44 8.48 1.69 -2.00
C THR A 44 7.27 0.77 -1.99
N ILE A 45 6.87 0.31 -0.81
CA ILE A 45 5.63 -0.42 -0.56
C ILE A 45 4.62 0.58 0.02
N THR A 46 3.49 0.79 -0.66
CA THR A 46 2.41 1.63 -0.15
C THR A 46 1.46 0.84 0.74
N LYS A 47 0.72 1.53 1.62
CA LYS A 47 -0.30 0.94 2.49
C LYS A 47 -1.31 0.13 1.68
N THR A 48 -1.72 0.65 0.54
CA THR A 48 -2.67 -0.02 -0.36
C THR A 48 -2.09 -1.32 -0.92
N GLN A 49 -0.81 -1.30 -1.34
CA GLN A 49 -0.11 -2.48 -1.82
C GLN A 49 -0.02 -3.55 -0.73
N TYR A 50 0.43 -3.15 0.47
CA TYR A 50 0.54 -4.04 1.62
C TYR A 50 -0.79 -4.69 2.01
N LEU A 51 -1.87 -3.92 2.08
CA LEU A 51 -3.19 -4.45 2.42
C LEU A 51 -3.70 -5.43 1.36
N LYS A 52 -3.46 -5.15 0.08
CA LYS A 52 -3.80 -6.05 -1.02
C LYS A 52 -3.03 -7.36 -0.94
N ASP A 53 -1.73 -7.30 -0.62
CA ASP A 53 -0.91 -8.50 -0.46
C ASP A 53 -1.38 -9.35 0.72
N MET A 54 -1.77 -8.72 1.83
CA MET A 54 -2.39 -9.40 2.98
C MET A 54 -3.71 -10.10 2.61
N GLU A 55 -4.56 -9.46 1.80
CA GLU A 55 -5.81 -10.06 1.33
C GLU A 55 -5.56 -11.29 0.44
N VAL A 56 -4.54 -11.23 -0.43
CA VAL A 56 -4.13 -12.38 -1.25
C VAL A 56 -3.68 -13.54 -0.36
N VAL A 57 -2.86 -13.26 0.66
CA VAL A 57 -2.38 -14.28 1.62
C VAL A 57 -3.55 -14.88 2.39
N ASP A 58 -4.48 -14.08 2.90
CA ASP A 58 -5.66 -14.56 3.63
C ASP A 58 -6.53 -15.49 2.76
N ASN A 59 -6.74 -15.15 1.50
CA ASN A 59 -7.45 -16.00 0.56
C ASN A 59 -6.74 -17.34 0.29
N GLN A 60 -5.41 -17.34 0.21
CA GLN A 60 -4.63 -18.58 0.07
C GLN A 60 -4.67 -19.45 1.33
N ILE A 61 -4.69 -18.83 2.51
CA ILE A 61 -4.89 -19.55 3.79
C ILE A 61 -6.25 -20.24 3.80
N LYS A 62 -7.32 -19.49 3.49
CA LYS A 62 -8.70 -20.03 3.43
C LYS A 62 -8.85 -21.16 2.41
N ALA A 63 -8.18 -21.05 1.27
CA ALA A 63 -8.18 -22.08 0.24
C ALA A 63 -7.26 -23.28 0.55
N GLY A 64 -6.45 -23.22 1.62
CA GLY A 64 -5.46 -24.24 1.94
C GLY A 64 -4.32 -24.35 0.92
N THR A 65 -4.11 -23.31 0.11
CA THR A 65 -3.11 -23.27 -0.96
C THR A 65 -1.86 -22.48 -0.61
N LEU A 66 -1.85 -21.78 0.54
CA LEU A 66 -0.69 -21.03 0.99
C LEU A 66 0.48 -21.98 1.28
N LYS A 67 1.59 -21.78 0.55
CA LYS A 67 2.85 -22.44 0.86
C LYS A 67 3.64 -21.60 1.86
N THR A 68 3.92 -22.17 3.02
CA THR A 68 4.76 -21.56 4.06
C THR A 68 6.13 -22.21 4.10
N TYR A 69 7.09 -21.56 4.75
CA TYR A 69 8.45 -22.05 4.90
C TYR A 69 8.89 -21.85 6.35
N SER A 70 9.60 -22.82 6.90
CA SER A 70 10.31 -22.70 8.16
C SER A 70 11.51 -21.76 8.04
N THR A 71 11.99 -21.27 9.18
CA THR A 71 13.19 -20.41 9.23
C THR A 71 14.39 -21.06 8.55
N GLU A 72 14.59 -22.36 8.71
CA GLU A 72 15.70 -23.09 8.09
C GLU A 72 15.55 -23.18 6.57
N GLU A 73 14.34 -23.42 6.06
CA GLU A 73 14.07 -23.45 4.62
C GLU A 73 14.30 -22.08 3.97
N VAL A 74 13.85 -21.00 4.62
CA VAL A 74 14.10 -19.62 4.16
C VAL A 74 15.59 -19.32 4.17
N ARG A 75 16.29 -19.64 5.27
CA ARG A 75 17.75 -19.45 5.37
C ARG A 75 18.46 -20.20 4.25
N HIS A 76 18.09 -21.46 4.02
CA HIS A 76 18.69 -22.23 2.93
C HIS A 76 18.45 -21.53 1.59
N GLN A 77 17.22 -21.13 1.23
CA GLN A 77 16.95 -20.49 -0.06
C GLN A 77 17.71 -19.17 -0.29
N ILE A 78 17.89 -18.36 0.74
CA ILE A 78 18.58 -17.07 0.63
C ILE A 78 20.10 -17.28 0.50
N PHE A 79 20.68 -18.19 1.30
CA PHE A 79 22.14 -18.33 1.38
C PHE A 79 22.73 -19.41 0.45
N SER A 80 21.92 -20.33 -0.08
CA SER A 80 22.38 -21.37 -1.02
C SER A 80 22.44 -20.92 -2.48
N LYS A 81 21.90 -19.74 -2.81
CA LYS A 81 21.93 -19.17 -4.18
C LYS A 81 23.19 -18.34 -4.49
N LYS A 82 24.25 -18.47 -3.68
CA LYS A 82 25.54 -17.80 -3.91
C LYS A 82 26.53 -18.70 -4.65
#